data_AF-A0A7Y4ZU73-F1
#
_entry.id   AF-A0A7Y4ZU73-F1
#
_cell.length_a   1.000
_cell.length_b   1.000
_cell.length_c   1.000
_cell.angle_alpha   90.00
_cell.angle_beta   90.00
_cell.angle_gamma   90.00
#
_symmetry.space_group_name_H-M   'P 1'
#
loop_
_entity.id
_entity.type
_entity.pdbx_description
1 polymer ?
#
loop_
_entity_poly.entity_id
_entity_poly.type
_entity_poly.pdbx_seq_one_letter_code
_entity_poly.pdbx_strand_id
1 'polypeptide(L)'
;AAAAGDHAGEHAEAHEGSEAHEGAEHEGHHGPGPINWADFSNKKQPPYAALVINFAILLFIYYRAGKKPVADALKNRKDSIAKDIEEATRQKKEAEARAKKYQADLGNLDKDLETTKKALEEAGKAERDRLIQDAKEKADRMKRDAVFLVEQESRQAKLDLTRETVEAAMGRAESLLKSQVTAEDHDRLCAEFLLELANKPKTAEVAS
;
A
#
# COMPACT_ATOMS: atom_id res chain seq x y z
N ALA A 1 -17.50 21.06 -46.41
CA ALA A 1 -17.74 22.25 -47.25
C ALA A 1 -16.43 22.61 -47.92
N ALA A 2 -16.29 22.25 -49.20
CA ALA A 2 -15.18 22.66 -50.06
C ALA A 2 -15.65 23.90 -50.81
N ALA A 3 -14.92 25.01 -50.68
CA ALA A 3 -15.17 26.22 -51.46
C ALA A 3 -14.18 26.26 -52.62
N ALA A 4 -14.73 26.23 -53.83
CA ALA A 4 -14.06 26.52 -55.08
C ALA A 4 -13.70 28.02 -55.16
N GLY A 5 -12.64 28.31 -55.90
CA GLY A 5 -12.20 29.67 -56.22
C GLY A 5 -11.23 29.60 -57.40
N ASP A 6 -11.82 29.50 -58.57
CA ASP A 6 -11.26 29.68 -59.91
C ASP A 6 -10.49 31.02 -60.04
N HIS A 7 -9.44 31.06 -60.86
CA HIS A 7 -9.15 32.20 -61.74
C HIS A 7 -7.93 31.90 -62.64
N ALA A 8 -8.24 31.65 -63.91
CA ALA A 8 -7.37 31.77 -65.06
C ALA A 8 -6.91 33.23 -65.29
N GLY A 9 -5.77 33.39 -65.96
CA GLY A 9 -5.26 34.68 -66.42
C GLY A 9 -3.91 34.56 -67.12
N GLU A 10 -3.95 34.31 -68.43
CA GLU A 10 -2.93 34.73 -69.39
C GLU A 10 -2.67 36.24 -69.25
N HIS A 11 -1.44 36.71 -69.50
CA HIS A 11 -1.11 37.71 -70.52
C HIS A 11 0.35 38.15 -70.42
N ALA A 12 0.91 38.32 -71.61
CA ALA A 12 2.26 38.75 -71.92
C ALA A 12 2.39 40.29 -71.96
N GLU A 13 3.59 40.72 -72.34
CA GLU A 13 4.06 42.06 -72.73
C GLU A 13 4.48 42.98 -71.56
N ALA A 14 5.77 43.30 -71.39
CA ALA A 14 6.71 44.07 -72.23
C ALA A 14 6.67 45.58 -71.97
N HIS A 15 7.86 46.17 -71.79
CA HIS A 15 8.37 47.47 -72.28
C HIS A 15 9.63 47.81 -71.43
N GLU A 16 10.83 47.77 -72.01
CA GLU A 16 11.51 48.84 -72.79
C GLU A 16 11.93 50.02 -71.90
N GLY A 17 13.12 50.64 -72.03
CA GLY A 17 14.18 50.61 -73.04
C GLY A 17 15.40 51.36 -72.46
N SER A 18 16.64 51.05 -72.89
CA SER A 18 17.35 51.67 -74.04
C SER A 18 18.37 52.72 -73.50
N GLU A 19 19.58 52.96 -73.97
CA GLU A 19 20.45 52.56 -75.10
C GLU A 19 21.92 52.75 -74.61
N ALA A 20 23.03 52.50 -75.29
CA ALA A 20 23.40 52.21 -76.66
C ALA A 20 24.84 51.64 -76.61
N HIS A 21 25.22 50.74 -77.51
CA HIS A 21 26.17 51.08 -78.58
C HIS A 21 26.44 49.89 -79.51
N GLU A 22 26.14 50.18 -80.78
CA GLU A 22 26.89 49.85 -81.99
C GLU A 22 27.06 48.41 -82.46
N GLY A 23 26.57 48.21 -83.69
CA GLY A 23 26.82 47.04 -84.48
C GLY A 23 28.27 46.92 -84.93
N ALA A 24 28.66 45.67 -85.15
CA ALA A 24 29.68 45.31 -86.11
C ALA A 24 29.21 44.03 -86.77
N GLU A 25 28.88 44.15 -88.04
CA GLU A 25 28.59 43.08 -88.97
C GLU A 25 29.84 42.20 -89.12
N HIS A 26 29.72 40.88 -88.94
CA HIS A 26 30.69 39.90 -89.42
C HIS A 26 30.00 38.53 -89.49
N GLU A 27 29.22 38.32 -90.56
CA GLU A 27 28.96 36.98 -91.06
C GLU A 27 30.19 36.49 -91.83
N GLY A 28 30.83 35.47 -91.29
CA GLY A 28 31.97 34.80 -91.89
C GLY A 28 32.55 33.80 -90.91
N HIS A 29 32.27 32.51 -91.12
CA HIS A 29 32.95 31.33 -90.56
C HIS A 29 33.75 31.52 -89.25
N HIS A 30 33.17 31.11 -88.11
CA HIS A 30 33.96 30.81 -86.92
C HIS A 30 33.59 29.43 -86.39
N GLY A 31 34.45 28.44 -86.67
CA GLY A 31 34.54 27.23 -85.85
C GLY A 31 34.84 27.58 -84.38
N PRO A 32 34.83 26.60 -83.46
CA PRO A 32 35.01 26.87 -82.03
C PRO A 32 36.22 27.78 -81.82
N GLY A 33 35.99 28.95 -81.22
CA GLY A 33 37.05 29.92 -80.94
C GLY A 33 38.15 29.30 -80.06
N PRO A 34 39.38 29.83 -80.11
CA PRO A 34 40.49 29.27 -79.36
C PRO A 34 40.18 29.31 -77.85
N ILE A 35 40.31 28.17 -77.19
CA ILE A 35 40.06 28.01 -75.76
C ILE A 35 40.98 28.97 -75.00
N ASN A 36 40.40 29.93 -74.28
CA ASN A 36 41.16 30.87 -73.46
C ASN A 36 41.67 30.18 -72.18
N TRP A 37 42.85 29.58 -72.26
CA TRP A 37 43.49 28.91 -71.12
C TRP A 37 44.08 29.89 -70.09
N ALA A 38 44.70 30.98 -70.53
CA ALA A 38 45.49 31.86 -69.64
C ALA A 38 45.55 33.35 -70.08
N ASP A 39 44.67 33.80 -70.98
CA ASP A 39 44.61 35.20 -71.41
C ASP A 39 43.64 36.00 -70.53
N PHE A 40 44.21 36.77 -69.61
CA PHE A 40 43.51 37.62 -68.66
C PHE A 40 43.19 39.03 -69.20
N SER A 41 43.61 39.35 -70.43
CA SER A 41 43.47 40.69 -71.02
C SER A 41 42.20 40.83 -71.89
N ASN A 42 41.53 39.72 -72.22
CA ASN A 42 40.30 39.73 -73.01
C ASN A 42 39.06 39.97 -72.12
N LYS A 43 38.49 41.18 -72.18
CA LYS A 43 37.30 41.59 -71.40
C LYS A 43 36.03 40.77 -71.67
N LYS A 44 35.98 39.97 -72.75
CA LYS A 44 34.77 39.25 -73.16
C LYS A 44 34.62 37.84 -72.55
N GLN A 45 35.70 37.18 -72.07
CA GLN A 45 35.62 35.80 -71.53
C GLN A 45 36.64 35.55 -70.39
N PRO A 46 36.23 34.99 -69.24
CA PRO A 46 37.16 34.64 -68.16
C PRO A 46 38.04 33.43 -68.53
N PRO A 47 39.33 33.40 -68.14
CA PRO A 47 40.23 32.32 -68.50
C PRO A 47 39.92 31.03 -67.73
N TYR A 48 39.95 29.88 -68.40
CA TYR A 48 39.65 28.57 -67.80
C TYR A 48 40.61 28.20 -66.66
N ALA A 49 41.86 28.66 -66.68
CA ALA A 49 42.80 28.47 -65.56
C ALA A 49 42.28 29.09 -64.26
N ALA A 50 41.58 30.22 -64.30
CA ALA A 50 41.02 30.84 -63.10
C ALA A 50 39.89 29.99 -62.50
N LEU A 51 39.07 29.33 -63.34
CA LEU A 51 38.04 28.39 -62.90
C LEU A 51 38.64 27.13 -62.28
N VAL A 52 39.68 26.57 -62.90
CA VAL A 52 40.39 25.41 -62.36
C VAL A 52 41.05 25.73 -61.03
N ILE A 53 41.67 26.91 -60.89
CA ILE A 53 42.25 27.38 -59.62
C ILE A 53 41.16 27.60 -58.57
N ASN A 54 40.04 28.24 -58.92
CA ASN A 54 38.91 28.42 -58.01
C ASN A 54 38.34 27.07 -57.53
N PHE A 55 38.15 26.12 -58.45
CA PHE A 55 37.69 24.77 -58.15
C PHE A 55 38.69 24.01 -57.27
N ALA A 56 40.00 24.15 -57.53
CA ALA A 56 41.05 23.55 -56.71
C ALA A 56 41.07 24.15 -55.29
N ILE A 57 40.88 25.46 -55.15
CA ILE A 57 40.75 26.14 -53.84
C ILE A 57 39.49 25.64 -53.11
N LEU A 58 38.35 25.53 -53.79
CA LEU A 58 37.11 25.00 -53.23
C LEU A 58 37.28 23.55 -52.75
N LEU A 59 37.91 22.69 -53.56
CA LEU A 59 38.22 21.31 -53.20
C LEU A 59 39.18 21.23 -52.02
N PHE A 60 40.19 22.11 -51.97
CA PHE A 60 41.12 22.18 -50.84
C PHE A 60 40.39 22.53 -49.54
N ILE A 61 39.52 23.54 -49.57
CA ILE A 61 38.69 23.93 -48.42
C ILE A 61 37.74 22.80 -48.02
N TYR A 62 37.05 22.18 -48.99
CA TYR A 62 36.15 21.06 -48.75
C TYR A 62 36.86 19.86 -48.12
N TYR A 63 38.02 19.49 -48.64
CA TYR A 63 38.82 18.39 -48.11
C TYR A 63 39.36 18.71 -46.71
N ARG A 64 39.82 19.95 -46.49
CA ARG A 64 40.37 20.39 -45.22
C ARG A 64 39.31 20.55 -44.12
N ALA A 65 38.11 21.01 -44.47
CA ALA A 65 37.02 21.28 -43.54
C ALA A 65 36.03 20.11 -43.39
N GLY A 66 35.73 19.37 -44.45
CA GLY A 66 34.67 18.34 -44.48
C GLY A 66 35.08 16.97 -43.93
N LYS A 67 36.38 16.63 -43.96
CA LYS A 67 36.85 15.30 -43.54
C LYS A 67 36.61 15.00 -42.06
N LYS A 68 36.87 15.96 -41.18
CA LYS A 68 36.64 15.82 -39.73
C LYS A 68 35.16 15.62 -39.39
N PRO A 69 34.22 16.53 -39.73
CA PRO A 69 32.83 16.41 -39.32
C PRO A 69 32.15 15.16 -39.89
N VAL A 70 32.50 14.72 -41.10
CA VAL A 70 31.94 13.49 -41.68
C VAL A 70 32.45 12.24 -40.96
N ALA A 71 33.74 12.17 -40.65
CA ALA A 71 34.30 11.05 -39.89
C ALA A 71 33.73 11.00 -38.45
N ASP A 72 33.63 12.16 -37.79
CA ASP A 72 33.08 12.28 -36.44
C ASP A 72 31.59 11.91 -36.41
N ALA A 73 30.80 12.31 -37.41
CA ALA A 73 29.39 11.91 -37.52
C ALA A 73 29.22 10.39 -37.70
N LEU A 74 30.04 9.76 -38.54
CA LEU A 74 30.02 8.31 -38.72
C LEU A 74 30.48 7.57 -37.46
N LYS A 75 31.49 8.09 -36.75
CA LYS A 75 31.93 7.54 -35.47
C LYS A 75 30.83 7.65 -34.41
N ASN A 76 30.22 8.83 -34.25
CA ASN A 76 29.12 9.05 -33.33
C ASN A 76 27.92 8.13 -33.61
N ARG A 77 27.59 7.89 -34.89
CA ARG A 77 26.54 6.93 -35.26
C ARG A 77 26.90 5.50 -34.85
N LYS A 78 28.14 5.07 -35.11
CA LYS A 78 28.61 3.74 -34.68
C LYS A 78 28.57 3.60 -33.16
N ASP A 79 29.06 4.61 -32.44
CA ASP A 79 29.09 4.62 -30.98
C ASP A 79 27.67 4.63 -30.39
N SER A 80 26.73 5.38 -30.98
CA SER A 80 25.32 5.36 -30.58
C SER A 80 24.69 3.98 -30.78
N ILE A 81 24.86 3.38 -31.97
CA ILE A 81 24.31 2.05 -32.27
C ILE A 81 24.92 1.00 -31.34
N ALA A 82 26.23 1.07 -31.06
CA ALA A 82 26.89 0.17 -30.13
C ALA A 82 26.31 0.30 -28.71
N LYS A 83 26.09 1.54 -28.24
CA LYS A 83 25.44 1.80 -26.95
C LYS A 83 24.01 1.29 -26.90
N ASP A 84 23.22 1.52 -27.95
CA ASP A 84 21.83 1.08 -28.03
C ASP A 84 21.75 -0.46 -28.00
N ILE A 85 22.67 -1.16 -28.69
CA ILE A 85 22.76 -2.62 -28.67
C ILE A 85 23.19 -3.13 -27.29
N GLU A 86 24.17 -2.50 -26.66
CA GLU A 86 24.63 -2.86 -25.32
C GLU A 86 23.51 -2.69 -24.29
N GLU A 87 22.80 -1.57 -24.35
CA GLU A 87 21.68 -1.26 -23.47
C GLU A 87 20.51 -2.24 -23.70
N ALA A 88 20.13 -2.49 -24.95
CA ALA A 88 19.11 -3.48 -25.27
C ALA A 88 19.49 -4.89 -24.75
N THR A 89 20.77 -5.27 -24.88
CA THR A 89 21.27 -6.55 -24.38
C THR A 89 21.24 -6.61 -22.85
N ARG A 90 21.62 -5.53 -22.17
CA ARG A 90 21.52 -5.41 -20.70
C ARG A 90 20.08 -5.53 -20.24
N GLN A 91 19.17 -4.76 -20.82
CA GLN A 91 17.74 -4.78 -20.49
C GLN A 91 17.14 -6.17 -20.73
N LYS A 92 17.52 -6.85 -21.82
CA LYS A 92 17.08 -8.22 -22.10
C LYS A 92 17.57 -9.19 -21.01
N LYS A 93 18.85 -9.14 -20.65
CA LYS A 93 19.42 -10.00 -19.59
C LYS A 93 18.75 -9.74 -18.23
N GLU A 94 18.48 -8.48 -17.89
CA GLU A 94 17.76 -8.13 -16.67
C GLU A 94 16.31 -8.60 -16.68
N ALA A 95 15.63 -8.52 -17.82
CA ALA A 95 14.28 -9.06 -17.99
C ALA A 95 14.25 -10.59 -17.86
N GLU A 96 15.19 -11.30 -18.51
CA GLU A 96 15.34 -12.76 -18.39
C GLU A 96 15.66 -13.18 -16.95
N ALA A 97 16.56 -12.47 -16.27
CA ALA A 97 16.89 -12.74 -14.88
C ALA A 97 15.68 -12.53 -13.94
N ARG A 98 14.93 -11.44 -14.14
CA ARG A 98 13.69 -11.19 -13.38
C ARG A 98 12.63 -12.25 -13.66
N ALA A 99 12.42 -12.64 -14.92
CA ALA A 99 11.48 -13.68 -15.29
C ALA A 99 11.83 -15.02 -14.63
N LYS A 100 13.12 -15.40 -14.66
CA LYS A 100 13.59 -16.62 -13.99
C LYS A 100 13.37 -16.58 -12.48
N LYS A 101 13.61 -15.42 -11.84
CA LYS A 101 13.34 -15.23 -10.41
C LYS A 101 11.85 -15.41 -10.12
N TYR A 102 10.98 -14.73 -10.85
CA TYR A 102 9.53 -14.86 -10.65
C TYR A 102 9.03 -16.28 -10.90
N GLN A 103 9.57 -16.99 -11.89
CA GLN A 103 9.19 -18.38 -12.15
C GLN A 103 9.63 -19.31 -11.01
N ALA A 104 10.81 -19.08 -10.42
CA ALA A 104 11.26 -19.80 -9.23
C ALA A 104 10.40 -19.48 -8.01
N ASP A 105 10.08 -18.21 -7.79
CA ASP A 105 9.22 -17.75 -6.68
C ASP A 105 7.81 -18.36 -6.80
N LEU A 106 7.24 -18.37 -8.01
CA LEU A 106 5.94 -19.01 -8.28
C LEU A 106 5.99 -20.53 -8.08
N GLY A 107 7.07 -21.20 -8.48
CA GLY A 107 7.22 -22.64 -8.25
C GLY A 107 7.37 -23.02 -6.77
N ASN A 108 7.85 -22.11 -5.93
CA ASN A 108 7.91 -22.29 -4.48
C ASN A 108 6.60 -21.91 -3.78
N LEU A 109 5.83 -20.99 -4.36
CA LEU A 109 4.58 -20.49 -3.78
C LEU A 109 3.57 -21.60 -3.49
N ASP A 110 3.42 -22.59 -4.37
CA ASP A 110 2.51 -23.72 -4.15
C ASP A 110 2.91 -24.55 -2.92
N LYS A 111 4.21 -24.78 -2.72
CA LYS A 111 4.73 -25.50 -1.55
C LYS A 111 4.56 -24.69 -0.27
N ASP A 112 4.80 -23.38 -0.35
CA ASP A 112 4.62 -22.46 0.77
C ASP A 112 3.15 -22.38 1.17
N LEU A 113 2.23 -22.36 0.19
CA LEU A 113 0.79 -22.40 0.41
C LEU A 113 0.36 -23.72 1.07
N GLU A 114 0.83 -24.87 0.57
CA GLU A 114 0.51 -26.16 1.19
C GLU A 114 1.03 -26.25 2.63
N THR A 115 2.25 -25.78 2.86
CA THR A 115 2.86 -25.77 4.20
C THR A 115 2.10 -24.85 5.14
N THR A 116 1.75 -23.65 4.68
CA THR A 116 0.96 -22.67 5.44
C THR A 116 -0.42 -23.22 5.75
N LYS A 117 -1.09 -23.86 4.78
CA LYS A 117 -2.41 -24.45 4.98
C LYS A 117 -2.37 -25.57 6.01
N LYS A 118 -1.38 -26.47 5.94
CA LYS A 118 -1.21 -27.54 6.94
C LYS A 118 -0.96 -26.97 8.34
N ALA A 119 -0.07 -25.98 8.45
CA ALA A 119 0.20 -25.31 9.71
C ALA A 119 -1.05 -24.64 10.31
N LEU A 120 -1.86 -23.98 9.47
CA LEU A 120 -3.13 -23.37 9.90
C LEU A 120 -4.16 -24.42 10.33
N GLU A 121 -4.26 -25.54 9.63
CA GLU A 121 -5.16 -26.64 10.02
C GLU A 121 -4.75 -27.28 11.34
N GLU A 122 -3.45 -27.49 11.57
CA GLU A 122 -2.91 -28.02 12.82
C GLU A 122 -3.11 -27.05 13.98
N ALA A 123 -2.77 -25.76 13.79
CA ALA A 123 -3.00 -24.73 14.78
C ALA A 123 -4.49 -24.58 15.12
N GLY A 124 -5.36 -24.61 14.10
CA GLY A 124 -6.81 -24.56 14.29
C GLY A 124 -7.36 -25.76 15.04
N LYS A 125 -6.82 -26.97 14.81
CA LYS A 125 -7.18 -28.17 15.57
C LYS A 125 -6.76 -28.06 17.03
N ALA A 126 -5.51 -27.67 17.29
CA ALA A 126 -4.98 -27.50 18.64
C ALA A 126 -5.76 -26.44 19.43
N GLU A 127 -6.06 -25.29 18.81
CA GLU A 127 -6.79 -24.22 19.46
C GLU A 127 -8.26 -24.62 19.72
N ARG A 128 -8.92 -25.30 18.78
CA ARG A 128 -10.26 -25.85 19.02
C ARG A 128 -10.26 -26.78 20.22
N ASP A 129 -9.31 -27.71 20.30
CA ASP A 129 -9.27 -28.70 21.37
C ASP A 129 -8.99 -28.03 22.73
N ARG A 130 -8.11 -27.02 22.76
CA ARG A 130 -7.89 -26.16 23.92
C ARG A 130 -9.18 -25.42 24.35
N LEU A 131 -9.88 -24.80 23.42
CA LEU A 131 -11.15 -24.10 23.71
C LEU A 131 -12.20 -25.04 24.28
N ILE A 132 -12.31 -26.26 23.75
CA ILE A 132 -13.23 -27.28 24.26
C ILE A 132 -12.82 -27.69 25.68
N GLN A 133 -11.53 -27.88 25.95
CA GLN A 133 -11.06 -28.20 27.30
C GLN A 133 -11.37 -27.07 28.28
N ASP A 134 -11.02 -25.83 27.95
CA ASP A 134 -11.28 -24.65 28.78
C ASP A 134 -12.78 -24.48 29.04
N ALA A 135 -13.62 -24.71 28.03
CA ALA A 135 -15.08 -24.65 28.16
C ALA A 135 -15.61 -25.73 29.11
N LYS A 136 -15.09 -26.97 29.03
CA LYS A 136 -15.45 -28.05 29.96
C LYS A 136 -15.03 -27.73 31.39
N GLU A 137 -13.80 -27.27 31.59
CA GLU A 137 -13.30 -26.90 32.92
C GLU A 137 -14.10 -25.75 33.53
N LYS A 138 -14.47 -24.75 32.73
CA LYS A 138 -15.35 -23.65 33.16
C LYS A 138 -16.75 -24.15 33.50
N ALA A 139 -17.33 -25.03 32.69
CA ALA A 139 -18.65 -25.61 32.95
C ALA A 139 -18.66 -26.43 34.24
N ASP A 140 -17.62 -27.24 34.49
CA ASP A 140 -17.51 -28.03 35.71
C ASP A 140 -17.29 -27.16 36.95
N ARG A 141 -16.50 -26.09 36.83
CA ARG A 141 -16.38 -25.09 37.90
C ARG A 141 -17.71 -24.43 38.20
N MET A 142 -18.41 -23.95 37.18
CA MET A 142 -19.71 -23.31 37.32
C MET A 142 -20.74 -24.24 38.00
N LYS A 143 -20.74 -25.53 37.65
CA LYS A 143 -21.59 -26.53 38.33
C LYS A 143 -21.25 -26.67 39.81
N ARG A 144 -19.97 -26.77 40.16
CA ARG A 144 -19.54 -26.86 41.56
C ARG A 144 -19.93 -25.61 42.35
N ASP A 145 -19.71 -24.44 41.76
CA ASP A 145 -20.06 -23.16 42.40
C ASP A 145 -21.57 -23.03 42.59
N ALA A 146 -22.37 -23.46 41.59
CA ALA A 146 -23.83 -23.48 41.70
C ALA A 146 -24.32 -24.43 42.80
N VAL A 147 -23.76 -25.65 42.90
CA VAL A 147 -24.11 -26.59 43.98
C VAL A 147 -23.76 -26.01 45.34
N PHE A 148 -22.56 -25.44 45.48
CA PHE A 148 -22.13 -24.80 46.71
C PHE A 148 -23.06 -23.65 47.12
N LEU A 149 -23.44 -22.80 46.16
CA LEU A 149 -24.35 -21.69 46.41
C LEU A 149 -25.75 -22.17 46.81
N VAL A 150 -26.29 -23.17 46.12
CA VAL A 150 -27.59 -23.77 46.47
C VAL A 150 -27.58 -24.36 47.87
N GLU A 151 -26.50 -25.04 48.27
CA GLU A 151 -26.37 -25.55 49.63
C GLU A 151 -26.29 -24.44 50.68
N GLN A 152 -25.54 -23.38 50.38
CA GLN A 152 -25.43 -22.22 51.27
C GLN A 152 -26.79 -21.54 51.46
N GLU A 153 -27.49 -21.25 50.36
CA GLU A 153 -28.83 -20.66 50.36
C GLU A 153 -29.84 -21.56 51.07
N SER A 154 -29.79 -22.88 50.86
CA SER A 154 -30.67 -23.82 51.56
C SER A 154 -30.42 -23.83 53.07
N ARG A 155 -29.15 -23.75 53.50
CA ARG A 155 -28.82 -23.63 54.93
C ARG A 155 -29.32 -22.31 55.51
N GLN A 156 -29.13 -21.21 54.80
CA GLN A 156 -29.60 -19.89 55.23
C GLN A 156 -31.13 -19.84 55.34
N ALA A 157 -31.84 -20.30 54.30
CA ALA A 157 -33.30 -20.37 54.29
C ALA A 157 -33.88 -21.22 55.44
N LYS A 158 -33.21 -22.32 55.81
CA LYS A 158 -33.61 -23.13 56.98
C LYS A 158 -33.44 -22.38 58.30
N LEU A 159 -32.34 -21.64 58.45
CA LEU A 159 -32.10 -20.83 59.65
C LEU A 159 -33.13 -19.71 59.77
N ASP A 160 -33.42 -19.02 58.66
CA ASP A 160 -34.40 -17.93 58.62
C ASP A 160 -35.81 -18.45 58.94
N LEU A 161 -36.21 -19.58 58.35
CA LEU A 161 -37.51 -20.21 58.64
C LEU A 161 -37.63 -20.65 60.10
N THR A 162 -36.54 -21.20 60.66
CA THR A 162 -36.51 -21.60 62.08
C THR A 162 -36.67 -20.39 62.98
N ARG A 163 -35.95 -19.30 62.67
CA ARG A 163 -36.04 -18.03 63.41
C ARG A 163 -37.45 -17.46 63.37
N GLU A 164 -38.06 -17.39 62.19
CA GLU A 164 -39.43 -16.90 62.01
C GLU A 164 -40.45 -17.76 62.79
N THR A 165 -40.27 -19.09 62.76
CA THR A 165 -41.13 -20.02 63.50
C THR A 165 -41.01 -19.82 65.01
N VAL A 166 -39.79 -19.65 65.53
CA VAL A 166 -39.54 -19.38 66.95
C VAL A 166 -40.15 -18.05 67.35
N GLU A 167 -39.96 -17.00 66.56
CA GLU A 167 -40.52 -15.67 66.82
C GLU A 167 -42.05 -15.70 66.84
N ALA A 168 -42.69 -16.38 65.88
CA ALA A 168 -44.14 -16.57 65.85
C ALA A 168 -44.66 -17.39 67.04
N ALA A 169 -43.94 -18.46 67.43
CA ALA A 169 -44.30 -19.28 68.58
C ALA A 169 -44.18 -18.49 69.89
N MET A 170 -43.11 -17.72 70.07
CA MET A 170 -42.93 -16.84 71.23
C MET A 170 -44.01 -15.76 71.29
N GLY A 171 -44.34 -15.12 70.16
CA GLY A 171 -45.42 -14.12 70.11
C GLY A 171 -46.79 -14.73 70.47
N ARG A 172 -47.08 -15.96 70.02
CA ARG A 172 -48.32 -16.66 70.40
C ARG A 172 -48.33 -17.07 71.87
N ALA A 173 -47.20 -17.56 72.39
CA ALA A 173 -47.06 -17.91 73.80
C ALA A 173 -47.22 -16.68 74.71
N GLU A 174 -46.63 -15.54 74.34
CA GLU A 174 -46.79 -14.27 75.04
C GLU A 174 -48.26 -13.83 75.08
N SER A 175 -48.95 -13.91 73.94
CA SER A 175 -50.38 -13.57 73.85
C SER A 175 -51.25 -14.51 74.70
N LEU A 176 -50.93 -15.81 74.73
CA LEU A 176 -51.64 -16.79 75.56
C LEU A 176 -51.39 -16.55 77.06
N LEU A 177 -50.15 -16.28 77.44
CA LEU A 177 -49.79 -15.98 78.83
C LEU A 177 -50.49 -14.72 79.32
N LYS A 178 -50.50 -13.64 78.52
CA LYS A 178 -51.22 -12.40 78.85
C LYS A 178 -52.73 -12.59 79.03
N SER A 179 -53.34 -13.57 78.35
CA SER A 179 -54.79 -13.82 78.41
C SER A 179 -55.21 -14.84 79.47
N GLN A 180 -54.30 -15.67 79.97
CA GLN A 180 -54.63 -16.75 80.94
C GLN A 180 -53.97 -16.61 82.32
N VAL A 181 -53.05 -15.66 82.53
CA VAL A 181 -52.45 -15.44 83.86
C VAL A 181 -53.52 -14.98 84.86
N THR A 182 -53.62 -15.71 85.97
CA THR A 182 -54.52 -15.40 87.10
C THR A 182 -53.75 -14.77 88.27
N ALA A 183 -54.46 -14.20 89.25
CA ALA A 183 -53.83 -13.60 90.43
C ALA A 183 -53.06 -14.63 91.27
N GLU A 184 -53.61 -15.84 91.45
CA GLU A 184 -52.93 -16.94 92.14
C GLU A 184 -51.61 -17.36 91.48
N ASP A 185 -51.52 -17.31 90.14
CA ASP A 185 -50.29 -17.63 89.42
C ASP A 185 -49.19 -16.60 89.69
N HIS A 186 -49.56 -15.32 89.84
CA HIS A 186 -48.61 -14.25 90.14
C HIS A 186 -48.00 -14.39 91.53
N ASP A 187 -48.83 -14.70 92.54
CA ASP A 187 -48.39 -14.90 93.91
C ASP A 187 -47.48 -16.14 94.04
N ARG A 188 -47.82 -17.22 93.34
CA ARG A 188 -46.96 -18.43 93.27
C ARG A 188 -45.61 -18.14 92.63
N LEU A 189 -45.56 -17.42 91.51
CA LEU A 189 -44.32 -17.03 90.84
C LEU A 189 -43.45 -16.15 91.74
N CYS A 190 -44.05 -15.22 92.49
CA CYS A 190 -43.33 -14.39 93.46
C CYS A 190 -42.72 -15.25 94.58
N ALA A 191 -43.46 -16.23 95.11
CA ALA A 191 -42.96 -17.15 96.13
C ALA A 191 -41.81 -18.03 95.63
N GLU A 192 -41.91 -18.58 94.41
CA GLU A 192 -40.84 -19.36 93.78
C GLU A 192 -39.59 -18.52 93.52
N PHE A 193 -39.73 -17.28 93.04
CA PHE A 193 -38.60 -16.37 92.84
C PHE A 193 -37.87 -16.04 94.16
N LEU A 194 -38.62 -15.80 95.23
CA LEU A 194 -38.05 -15.58 96.57
C LEU A 194 -37.32 -16.82 97.09
N LEU A 195 -37.85 -18.01 96.83
CA LEU A 195 -37.20 -19.28 97.16
C LEU A 195 -35.93 -19.50 96.34
N GLU A 196 -35.93 -19.21 95.04
CA GLU A 196 -34.73 -19.35 94.19
C GLU A 196 -33.61 -18.38 94.61
N LEU A 197 -33.96 -17.13 94.95
CA LEU A 197 -33.01 -16.17 95.51
C LEU A 197 -32.47 -16.61 96.88
N ALA A 198 -33.29 -17.24 97.70
CA ALA A 198 -32.86 -17.79 98.98
C ALA A 198 -31.97 -19.04 98.83
N ASN A 199 -32.17 -19.83 97.76
CA ASN A 199 -31.46 -21.07 97.52
C ASN A 199 -30.22 -20.91 96.63
N LYS A 200 -30.03 -19.74 95.99
CA LYS A 200 -28.79 -19.41 95.30
C LYS A 200 -27.71 -19.12 96.35
N PRO A 201 -26.66 -19.95 96.48
CA PRO A 201 -25.65 -19.77 97.50
C PRO A 201 -25.01 -18.39 97.34
N LYS A 202 -24.88 -17.70 98.46
CA LYS A 202 -24.12 -16.45 98.61
C LYS A 202 -22.74 -16.69 97.99
N THR A 203 -22.51 -16.26 96.74
CA THR A 203 -21.16 -16.08 96.22
C THR A 203 -20.57 -14.94 97.03
N ALA A 204 -19.94 -15.34 98.14
CA ALA A 204 -19.04 -14.51 98.91
C ALA A 204 -17.98 -13.96 97.94
N GLU A 205 -18.01 -12.64 97.78
CA GLU A 205 -16.89 -11.75 98.03
C GLU A 205 -15.46 -12.37 98.01
N VAL A 206 -14.58 -11.67 97.29
CA VAL A 206 -13.10 -11.64 97.33
C VAL A 206 -12.31 -12.69 96.53
N ALA A 207 -11.83 -12.29 95.35
CA ALA A 207 -10.41 -12.35 94.98
C ALA A 207 -10.13 -11.49 93.74
N SER A 208 -9.01 -10.77 93.82
CA SER A 208 -8.27 -10.01 92.80
C SER A 208 -8.40 -10.44 91.34
#